data_AF-A0A3S2N8E7-F1
#
_entry.id   AF-A0A3S2N8E7-F1
#
_cell.length_a   1.000
_cell.length_b   1.000
_cell.length_c   1.000
_cell.angle_alpha   90.00
_cell.angle_beta   90.00
_cell.angle_gamma   90.00
#
_symmetry.space_group_name_H-M   'P 1'
#
loop_
_entity.id
_entity.type
_entity.pdbx_description
1 polymer ?
#
loop_
_entity_poly.entity_id
_entity_poly.type
_entity_poly.pdbx_seq_one_letter_code
_entity_poly.pdbx_strand_id
1 'polypeptide(L)'
;MASAETNGGKSQESSLLSDDVRRSLGSWLESSESQMRSAGSVASWESELASIQHSLKFVMKLKEEFICPICKGVVLNPQQNSCGHIYCFHCLQGLLESSSLSSPVCPVEKAAITPSEVFQDNCCKREISSLEVYCTNSPLCTSVLTLNQLQEHLKSCQYEQLRCSNPGCSELLQRRFLQEHLSSTCPHRRESCPHCQQPFQLSVIQDHVQSSCPEVKVICPDGCSSLVPRNKLTEHGESCPEVHTDCSFKMFGCSVKGKRRKVKMHEEAAVCHHVLLVLKSNAHLEQQVVFVQKEALLRQQRFRRTRCSWVTCRSSWGLCCSRTEVTNWSYPLLRGL
;
A
#
# COMPACT_ATOMS: atom_id res chain seq x y z
N MET A 1 33.78 59.27 -2.99
CA MET A 1 32.79 60.12 -2.31
C MET A 1 31.45 59.38 -2.40
N ALA A 2 31.14 58.61 -1.35
CA ALA A 2 30.11 58.91 -0.33
C ALA A 2 28.70 58.67 -0.89
N SER A 3 28.05 57.53 -0.62
CA SER A 3 27.36 57.09 0.61
C SER A 3 25.95 57.67 0.79
N ALA A 4 24.94 56.79 0.81
CA ALA A 4 23.69 56.78 1.61
C ALA A 4 22.70 55.81 0.91
N GLU A 5 22.50 54.56 1.36
CA GLU A 5 21.71 54.11 2.52
C GLU A 5 20.27 54.65 2.58
N THR A 6 19.29 53.80 2.25
CA THR A 6 18.09 53.59 3.07
C THR A 6 17.61 52.14 2.96
N ASN A 7 17.34 51.59 4.13
CA ASN A 7 17.02 50.22 4.50
C ASN A 7 15.49 49.98 4.51
N GLY A 8 15.07 48.71 4.48
CA GLY A 8 13.82 48.27 5.13
C GLY A 8 12.79 47.58 4.24
N GLY A 9 12.69 46.24 4.35
CA GLY A 9 11.52 45.50 3.89
C GLY A 9 11.78 44.07 3.39
N LYS A 10 12.44 43.21 4.20
CA LYS A 10 12.42 41.75 3.96
C LYS A 10 11.10 41.18 4.49
N SER A 11 10.15 40.92 3.60
CA SER A 11 8.99 40.07 3.90
C SER A 11 9.44 38.61 3.77
N GLN A 12 9.52 37.91 4.91
CA GLN A 12 9.61 36.46 4.95
C GLN A 12 8.24 35.89 4.58
N GLU A 13 8.08 35.39 3.36
CA GLU A 13 6.99 34.46 3.04
C GLU A 13 7.45 33.04 3.37
N SER A 14 7.06 32.60 4.55
CA SER A 14 7.10 31.21 4.99
C SER A 14 6.10 30.39 4.17
N SER A 15 6.56 29.65 3.16
CA SER A 15 5.76 28.56 2.58
C SER A 15 5.65 27.42 3.58
N LEU A 16 4.54 27.44 4.32
CA LEU A 16 4.05 26.33 5.12
C LEU A 16 3.61 25.20 4.17
N LEU A 17 4.55 24.32 3.82
CA LEU A 17 4.22 22.97 3.41
C LEU A 17 3.87 22.21 4.70
N SER A 18 2.64 21.74 4.80
CA SER A 18 2.13 20.97 5.96
C SER A 18 3.05 19.80 6.29
N ASP A 19 3.41 19.69 7.57
CA ASP A 19 4.33 18.71 8.16
C ASP A 19 3.98 17.23 7.85
N ASP A 20 2.79 16.96 7.33
CA ASP A 20 2.33 15.61 6.97
C ASP A 20 2.94 15.09 5.66
N VAL A 21 3.34 15.95 4.70
CA VAL A 21 3.92 15.49 3.41
C VAL A 21 5.39 15.09 3.56
N ARG A 22 6.13 15.74 4.49
CA ARG A 22 7.54 15.42 4.77
C ARG A 22 7.69 14.10 5.53
N ARG A 23 6.71 13.76 6.36
CA ARG A 23 6.66 12.49 7.12
C ARG A 23 6.39 11.28 6.22
N SER A 24 5.59 11.41 5.17
CA SER A 24 5.34 10.29 4.25
C SER A 24 6.54 9.95 3.36
N LEU A 25 7.38 10.90 2.92
CA LEU A 25 8.59 10.57 2.17
C LEU A 25 9.74 10.05 3.04
N GLY A 26 9.84 10.50 4.30
CA GLY A 26 10.81 9.96 5.28
C GLY A 26 10.48 8.52 5.70
N SER A 27 9.19 8.22 5.87
CA SER A 27 8.72 6.90 6.32
C SER A 27 9.01 5.74 5.34
N TRP A 28 9.17 6.01 4.04
CA TRP A 28 9.51 4.97 3.05
C TRP A 28 11.01 4.66 2.99
N LEU A 29 11.88 5.61 3.36
CA LEU A 29 13.33 5.40 3.42
C LEU A 29 13.77 4.79 4.76
N GLU A 30 13.10 5.13 5.88
CA GLU A 30 13.48 4.67 7.23
C GLU A 30 12.90 3.30 7.63
N SER A 31 11.88 2.81 6.92
CA SER A 31 11.32 1.45 7.16
C SER A 31 12.25 0.33 6.68
N SER A 32 13.31 0.65 5.93
CA SER A 32 14.28 -0.34 5.42
C SER A 32 15.51 -0.50 6.33
N GLU A 33 15.75 0.43 7.27
CA GLU A 33 16.98 0.48 8.08
C GLU A 33 16.80 -0.02 9.53
N SER A 34 15.57 -0.22 9.99
CA SER A 34 15.27 -0.49 11.40
C SER A 34 15.26 -1.97 11.80
N GLN A 35 15.64 -2.89 10.91
CA GLN A 35 15.60 -4.33 11.16
C GLN A 35 16.97 -5.02 11.15
N MET A 36 18.05 -4.37 11.61
CA MET A 36 19.36 -5.02 11.76
C MET A 36 20.11 -4.50 12.98
N ARG A 37 19.59 -4.81 14.18
CA ARG A 37 20.38 -4.75 15.43
C ARG A 37 20.08 -5.95 16.30
N SER A 38 20.79 -7.04 16.04
CA SER A 38 21.03 -8.13 16.98
C SER A 38 22.50 -8.53 16.88
N ALA A 39 23.19 -8.53 18.02
CA ALA A 39 24.58 -8.94 18.11
C ALA A 39 24.73 -10.44 17.82
N GLY A 40 25.72 -10.78 16.99
CA GLY A 40 26.23 -12.15 16.83
C GLY A 40 25.95 -12.80 15.48
N SER A 41 26.66 -12.39 14.41
CA SER A 41 26.86 -13.27 13.24
C SER A 41 28.10 -12.85 12.44
N VAL A 42 29.27 -13.31 12.89
CA VAL A 42 30.47 -13.38 12.04
C VAL A 42 30.29 -14.46 10.95
N ALA A 43 29.20 -15.23 10.96
CA ALA A 43 28.90 -16.26 9.96
C ALA A 43 28.28 -15.71 8.66
N SER A 44 27.73 -14.49 8.66
CA SER A 44 26.97 -13.98 7.50
C SER A 44 27.83 -13.66 6.26
N TRP A 45 29.04 -13.13 6.46
CA TRP A 45 29.88 -12.65 5.35
C TRP A 45 30.65 -13.78 4.65
N GLU A 46 30.99 -14.85 5.37
CA GLU A 46 31.72 -16.00 4.81
C GLU A 46 30.87 -16.76 3.78
N SER A 47 29.56 -16.83 4.01
CA SER A 47 28.60 -17.44 3.06
C SER A 47 28.40 -16.59 1.81
N GLU A 48 28.42 -15.26 1.93
CA GLU A 48 28.39 -14.35 0.77
C GLU A 48 29.67 -14.46 -0.07
N LEU A 49 30.83 -14.53 0.59
CA LEU A 49 32.12 -14.76 -0.08
C LEU A 49 32.17 -16.10 -0.81
N ALA A 50 31.55 -17.15 -0.26
CA ALA A 50 31.43 -18.43 -0.95
C ALA A 50 30.68 -18.31 -2.28
N SER A 51 29.65 -17.47 -2.34
CA SER A 51 28.87 -17.23 -3.56
C SER A 51 29.67 -16.49 -4.63
N ILE A 52 30.62 -15.63 -4.23
CA ILE A 52 31.45 -14.84 -5.15
C ILE A 52 32.89 -15.34 -5.28
N GLN A 53 33.25 -16.47 -4.67
CA GLN A 53 34.63 -16.97 -4.56
C GLN A 53 35.33 -17.06 -5.92
N HIS A 54 34.61 -17.53 -6.95
CA HIS A 54 35.10 -17.68 -8.32
C HIS A 54 35.22 -16.34 -9.07
N SER A 55 34.62 -15.28 -8.55
CA SER A 55 34.69 -13.91 -9.10
C SER A 55 35.78 -13.06 -8.44
N LEU A 56 36.40 -13.55 -7.37
CA LEU A 56 37.49 -12.85 -6.69
C LEU A 56 38.75 -12.83 -7.56
N LYS A 57 39.33 -11.64 -7.73
CA LYS A 57 40.59 -11.42 -8.45
C LYS A 57 41.61 -10.87 -7.47
N PHE A 58 42.57 -11.71 -7.07
CA PHE A 58 43.65 -11.29 -6.17
C PHE A 58 44.69 -10.46 -6.90
N VAL A 59 45.25 -9.47 -6.21
CA VAL A 59 46.31 -8.62 -6.78
C VAL A 59 47.58 -9.45 -6.97
N MET A 60 47.93 -10.23 -5.95
CA MET A 60 49.04 -11.18 -5.98
C MET A 60 48.56 -12.60 -6.22
N LYS A 61 49.42 -13.45 -6.78
CA LYS A 61 49.15 -14.88 -6.91
C LYS A 61 48.98 -15.49 -5.51
N LEU A 62 47.90 -16.25 -5.32
CA LEU A 62 47.68 -17.00 -4.08
C LEU A 62 48.78 -18.02 -3.85
N LYS A 63 49.24 -18.11 -2.60
CA LYS A 63 50.08 -19.22 -2.13
C LYS A 63 49.27 -20.51 -2.14
N GLU A 64 49.93 -21.64 -2.34
CA GLU A 64 49.28 -22.96 -2.40
C GLU A 64 48.56 -23.32 -1.09
N GLU A 65 49.10 -22.88 0.06
CA GLU A 65 48.50 -23.06 1.39
C GLU A 65 47.12 -22.38 1.55
N PHE A 66 46.81 -21.38 0.72
CA PHE A 66 45.51 -20.69 0.72
C PHE A 66 44.53 -21.25 -0.33
N ILE A 67 44.88 -22.32 -1.03
CA ILE A 67 44.03 -22.93 -2.06
C ILE A 67 43.42 -24.21 -1.51
N CYS A 68 42.08 -24.29 -1.49
CA CYS A 68 41.38 -25.47 -1.00
C CYS A 68 41.61 -26.66 -1.94
N PRO A 69 42.06 -27.82 -1.43
CA PRO A 69 42.27 -29.01 -2.26
C PRO A 69 41.01 -29.56 -2.93
N ILE A 70 39.81 -29.23 -2.41
CA ILE A 70 38.52 -29.72 -2.91
C ILE A 70 37.95 -28.78 -3.98
N CYS A 71 37.64 -27.52 -3.64
CA CYS A 71 37.04 -26.59 -4.60
C CYS A 71 38.04 -25.84 -5.49
N LYS A 72 39.35 -25.98 -5.23
CA LYS A 72 40.45 -25.34 -5.97
C LYS A 72 40.45 -23.81 -5.97
N GLY A 73 39.58 -23.16 -5.19
CA GLY A 73 39.60 -21.72 -4.95
C GLY A 73 40.25 -21.36 -3.62
N VAL A 74 40.24 -20.07 -3.26
CA VAL A 74 40.73 -19.58 -1.96
C VAL A 74 40.00 -20.27 -0.80
N VAL A 75 40.71 -20.64 0.25
CA VAL A 75 40.09 -21.27 1.42
C VAL A 75 39.18 -20.27 2.14
N LEU A 76 37.91 -20.63 2.36
CA LEU A 76 36.92 -19.84 3.08
C LEU A 76 36.52 -20.53 4.39
N ASN A 77 36.52 -19.78 5.49
CA ASN A 77 36.38 -20.32 6.84
C ASN A 77 37.31 -21.55 7.08
N PRO A 78 38.64 -21.33 7.03
CA PRO A 78 39.64 -22.40 6.97
C PRO A 78 39.52 -23.40 8.12
N GLN A 79 39.47 -24.68 7.77
CA GLN A 79 39.50 -25.82 8.68
C GLN A 79 40.74 -26.64 8.41
N GLN A 80 41.53 -26.88 9.45
CA GLN A 80 42.73 -27.70 9.40
C GLN A 80 42.46 -29.05 10.05
N ASN A 81 42.93 -30.13 9.42
CA ASN A 81 42.87 -31.47 9.97
C ASN A 81 44.20 -31.87 10.66
N SER A 82 44.26 -33.06 11.27
CA SER A 82 45.46 -33.54 11.97
C SER A 82 46.68 -33.77 11.07
N CYS A 83 46.50 -33.94 9.75
CA CYS A 83 47.62 -33.98 8.80
C CYS A 83 48.07 -32.60 8.29
N GLY A 84 47.50 -31.51 8.82
CA GLY A 84 47.94 -30.14 8.55
C GLY A 84 47.39 -29.50 7.27
N HIS A 85 46.53 -30.19 6.52
CA HIS A 85 45.92 -29.64 5.31
C HIS A 85 44.70 -28.78 5.62
N ILE A 86 44.57 -27.67 4.91
CA ILE A 86 43.53 -26.66 5.15
C ILE A 86 42.46 -26.74 4.05
N TYR A 87 41.19 -26.73 4.46
CA TYR A 87 40.02 -26.82 3.59
C TYR A 87 39.01 -25.70 3.90
N CYS A 88 38.14 -25.38 2.94
CA CYS A 88 36.97 -24.58 3.28
C CYS A 88 36.05 -25.37 4.23
N PHE A 89 35.38 -24.68 5.16
CA PHE A 89 34.43 -25.31 6.08
C PHE A 89 33.41 -26.20 5.35
N HIS A 90 32.70 -25.67 4.35
CA HIS A 90 31.69 -26.43 3.61
C HIS A 90 32.29 -27.55 2.75
N CYS A 91 33.51 -27.39 2.23
CA CYS A 91 34.16 -28.45 1.47
C CYS A 91 34.54 -29.62 2.37
N LEU A 92 35.09 -29.34 3.55
CA LEU A 92 35.43 -30.38 4.51
C LEU A 92 34.19 -31.06 5.06
N GLN A 93 33.15 -30.29 5.40
CA GLN A 93 31.87 -30.83 5.84
C GLN A 93 31.29 -31.81 4.80
N GLY A 94 31.24 -31.41 3.52
CA GLY A 94 30.78 -32.29 2.45
C GLY A 94 31.63 -33.56 2.29
N LEU A 95 32.95 -33.46 2.47
CA LEU A 95 33.84 -34.63 2.48
C LEU A 95 33.51 -35.59 3.63
N LEU A 96 33.32 -35.07 4.84
CA LEU A 96 32.97 -35.87 6.02
C LEU A 96 31.61 -36.56 5.86
N GLU A 97 30.61 -35.86 5.35
CA GLU A 97 29.26 -36.38 5.13
C GLU A 97 29.21 -37.43 4.01
N SER A 98 29.90 -37.19 2.89
CA SER A 98 29.98 -38.14 1.76
C SER A 98 30.69 -39.45 2.11
N SER A 99 31.49 -39.45 3.19
CA SER A 99 32.23 -40.62 3.68
C SER A 99 31.45 -41.43 4.72
N SER A 100 30.12 -41.40 4.72
CA SER A 100 29.32 -42.09 5.75
C SER A 100 29.50 -43.63 5.79
N LEU A 101 30.05 -44.24 4.72
CA LEU A 101 30.28 -45.68 4.60
C LEU A 101 31.76 -46.10 4.67
N SER A 102 32.70 -45.15 4.70
CA SER A 102 34.15 -45.40 4.74
C SER A 102 34.84 -44.29 5.52
N SER A 103 35.94 -44.53 6.24
CA SER A 103 36.61 -43.43 6.95
C SER A 103 36.99 -42.29 5.99
N PRO A 104 36.63 -41.02 6.28
CA PRO A 104 37.00 -39.91 5.41
C PRO A 104 38.52 -39.79 5.34
N VAL A 105 39.04 -39.56 4.14
CA VAL A 105 40.49 -39.47 3.90
C VAL A 105 40.85 -38.12 3.31
N CYS A 106 42.02 -37.62 3.70
CA CYS A 106 42.63 -36.43 3.13
C CYS A 106 42.89 -36.63 1.63
N PRO A 107 42.33 -35.79 0.73
CA PRO A 107 42.57 -35.92 -0.70
C PRO A 107 44.04 -35.70 -1.12
N VAL A 108 44.86 -35.13 -0.24
CA VAL A 108 46.27 -34.80 -0.53
C VAL A 108 47.19 -35.94 -0.10
N GLU A 109 47.17 -36.33 1.18
CA GLU A 109 48.07 -37.35 1.74
C GLU A 109 47.42 -38.72 1.96
N LYS A 110 46.11 -38.86 1.72
CA LYS A 110 45.31 -40.07 1.96
C LYS A 110 45.25 -40.52 3.43
N ALA A 111 45.70 -39.67 4.37
CA ALA A 111 45.55 -39.89 5.81
C ALA A 111 44.07 -39.86 6.23
N ALA A 112 43.69 -40.68 7.22
CA ALA A 112 42.34 -40.65 7.78
C ALA A 112 42.07 -39.32 8.48
N ILE A 113 40.89 -38.75 8.28
CA ILE A 113 40.45 -37.51 8.93
C ILE A 113 39.52 -37.88 10.08
N THR A 114 39.94 -37.61 11.32
CA THR A 114 39.07 -37.75 12.48
C THR A 114 38.30 -36.44 12.70
N PRO A 115 36.95 -36.41 12.69
CA PRO A 115 36.18 -35.17 12.84
C PRO A 115 36.49 -34.39 14.12
N SER A 116 36.84 -35.07 15.21
CA SER A 116 37.21 -34.45 16.49
C SER A 116 38.60 -33.78 16.48
N GLU A 117 39.42 -34.06 15.48
CA GLU A 117 40.76 -33.47 15.31
C GLU A 117 40.76 -32.35 14.27
N VAL A 118 39.59 -32.00 13.74
CA VAL A 118 39.41 -30.85 12.86
C VAL A 118 39.18 -29.60 13.69
N PHE A 119 39.93 -28.54 13.40
CA PHE A 119 39.79 -27.26 14.07
C PHE A 119 39.84 -26.09 13.08
N GLN A 120 39.24 -24.97 13.46
CA GLN A 120 39.29 -23.74 12.68
C GLN A 120 40.68 -23.11 12.76
N ASP A 121 41.30 -22.88 11.60
CA ASP A 121 42.61 -22.23 11.52
C ASP A 121 42.46 -20.70 11.51
N ASN A 122 42.47 -20.11 12.70
CA ASN A 122 42.39 -18.66 12.88
C ASN A 122 43.64 -17.91 12.44
N CYS A 123 44.78 -18.58 12.25
CA CYS A 123 45.98 -17.96 11.71
C CYS A 123 45.81 -17.74 10.21
N CYS A 124 45.52 -18.82 9.48
CA CYS A 124 45.23 -18.79 8.05
C CYS A 124 44.05 -17.86 7.74
N LYS A 125 42.99 -17.87 8.58
CA LYS A 125 41.85 -16.96 8.41
C LYS A 125 42.25 -15.48 8.41
N ARG A 126 43.15 -15.07 9.31
CA ARG A 126 43.63 -13.67 9.39
C ARG A 126 44.49 -13.30 8.19
N GLU A 127 45.35 -14.21 7.73
CA GLU A 127 46.20 -13.98 6.56
C GLU A 127 45.38 -13.88 5.27
N ILE A 128 44.43 -14.80 5.04
CA ILE A 128 43.53 -14.73 3.89
C ILE A 128 42.70 -13.44 3.91
N SER A 129 42.24 -13.02 5.09
CA SER A 129 41.46 -11.79 5.26
C SER A 129 42.22 -10.51 4.91
N SER A 130 43.55 -10.50 5.04
CA SER A 130 44.41 -9.35 4.72
C SER A 130 44.92 -9.36 3.27
N LEU A 131 44.61 -10.39 2.47
CA LEU A 131 44.99 -10.43 1.05
C LEU A 131 44.27 -9.32 0.27
N GLU A 132 45.01 -8.67 -0.63
CA GLU A 132 44.46 -7.66 -1.52
C GLU A 132 43.76 -8.28 -2.72
N VAL A 133 42.57 -7.75 -3.01
CA VAL A 133 41.70 -8.13 -4.12
C VAL A 133 41.25 -6.90 -4.88
N TYR A 134 41.03 -7.06 -6.18
CA TYR A 134 40.26 -6.10 -6.97
C TYR A 134 38.78 -6.24 -6.66
N CYS A 135 38.05 -5.12 -6.71
CA CYS A 135 36.60 -5.13 -6.71
C CYS A 135 36.05 -6.09 -7.80
N THR A 136 34.98 -6.82 -7.50
CA THR A 136 34.31 -7.72 -8.46
C THR A 136 33.72 -6.99 -9.66
N ASN A 137 33.45 -5.69 -9.55
CA ASN A 137 33.04 -4.80 -10.65
C ASN A 137 34.22 -4.28 -11.51
N SER A 138 35.44 -4.79 -11.29
CA SER A 138 36.59 -4.53 -12.16
C SER A 138 36.36 -5.08 -13.58
N PRO A 139 36.71 -4.34 -14.65
CA PRO A 139 37.65 -3.21 -14.69
C PRO A 139 37.05 -1.83 -14.44
N LEU A 140 35.73 -1.71 -14.25
CA LEU A 140 35.07 -0.41 -14.11
C LEU A 140 35.34 0.21 -12.74
N CYS A 141 35.33 -0.62 -11.70
CA CYS A 141 35.86 -0.25 -10.39
C CYS A 141 37.33 -0.65 -10.29
N THR A 142 38.22 0.33 -10.16
CA THR A 142 39.68 0.13 -10.02
C THR A 142 40.13 -0.01 -8.57
N SER A 143 39.21 -0.04 -7.60
CA SER A 143 39.56 -0.17 -6.19
C SER A 143 40.27 -1.49 -5.90
N VAL A 144 41.37 -1.37 -5.17
CA VAL A 144 42.10 -2.47 -4.54
C VAL A 144 41.91 -2.33 -3.05
N LEU A 145 41.58 -3.44 -2.40
CA LEU A 145 41.23 -3.48 -0.99
C LEU A 145 41.50 -4.88 -0.43
N THR A 146 41.58 -4.99 0.89
CA THR A 146 41.71 -6.29 1.55
C THR A 146 40.42 -7.10 1.44
N LEU A 147 40.52 -8.42 1.45
CA LEU A 147 39.36 -9.31 1.32
C LEU A 147 38.29 -9.03 2.40
N ASN A 148 38.70 -8.72 3.63
CA ASN A 148 37.78 -8.35 4.71
C ASN A 148 37.05 -7.00 4.51
N GLN A 149 37.57 -6.11 3.67
CA GLN A 149 36.95 -4.81 3.35
C GLN A 149 36.05 -4.90 2.11
N LEU A 150 36.13 -5.99 1.34
CA LEU A 150 35.43 -6.12 0.06
C LEU A 150 33.92 -5.96 0.19
N GLN A 151 33.32 -6.60 1.20
CA GLN A 151 31.88 -6.55 1.39
C GLN A 151 31.38 -5.12 1.65
N GLU A 152 32.09 -4.36 2.49
CA GLU A 152 31.71 -2.99 2.81
C GLU A 152 31.84 -2.07 1.59
N HIS A 153 32.87 -2.28 0.78
CA HIS A 153 33.00 -1.60 -0.50
C HIS A 153 31.85 -1.94 -1.45
N LEU A 154 31.46 -3.21 -1.59
CA LEU A 154 30.41 -3.61 -2.54
C LEU A 154 29.06 -2.96 -2.22
N LYS A 155 28.71 -2.76 -0.94
CA LYS A 155 27.49 -2.05 -0.52
C LYS A 155 27.37 -0.63 -1.07
N SER A 156 28.50 0.02 -1.34
CA SER A 156 28.57 1.42 -1.81
C SER A 156 29.30 1.59 -3.14
N CYS A 157 29.66 0.49 -3.81
CA CYS A 157 30.43 0.52 -5.05
C CYS A 157 29.66 1.24 -6.16
N GLN A 158 30.20 2.35 -6.65
CA GLN A 158 29.51 3.19 -7.64
C GLN A 158 29.34 2.53 -9.03
N TYR A 159 30.02 1.41 -9.26
CA TYR A 159 30.05 0.68 -10.51
C TYR A 159 29.20 -0.60 -10.49
N GLU A 160 28.58 -0.93 -9.36
CA GLU A 160 27.64 -2.05 -9.27
C GLU A 160 26.45 -1.83 -10.20
N GLN A 161 26.06 -2.90 -10.91
CA GLN A 161 24.89 -2.90 -11.80
C GLN A 161 23.63 -3.18 -10.99
N LEU A 162 22.70 -2.23 -11.00
CA LEU A 162 21.44 -2.29 -10.28
C LEU A 162 20.28 -2.16 -11.27
N ARG A 163 19.22 -2.94 -11.04
CA ARG A 163 17.97 -2.81 -11.81
C ARG A 163 17.17 -1.62 -11.30
N CYS A 164 16.56 -0.89 -12.23
CA CYS A 164 15.61 0.16 -11.88
C CYS A 164 14.45 -0.39 -11.02
N SER A 165 14.09 0.33 -9.95
CA SER A 165 13.01 -0.06 -9.03
C SER A 165 11.61 0.30 -9.52
N ASN A 166 11.48 1.10 -10.59
CA ASN A 166 10.18 1.50 -11.11
C ASN A 166 9.51 0.33 -11.86
N PRO A 167 8.25 -0.02 -11.52
CA PRO A 167 7.52 -1.07 -12.21
C PRO A 167 7.43 -0.81 -13.72
N GLY A 168 7.76 -1.83 -14.52
CA GLY A 168 7.78 -1.73 -15.98
C GLY A 168 9.11 -1.25 -16.57
N CYS A 169 10.06 -0.77 -15.76
CA CYS A 169 11.41 -0.47 -16.22
C CYS A 169 12.33 -1.68 -16.02
N SER A 170 12.98 -2.14 -17.10
CA SER A 170 13.93 -3.26 -17.09
C SER A 170 15.41 -2.84 -17.20
N GLU A 171 15.69 -1.54 -17.16
CA GLU A 171 17.04 -1.00 -17.29
C GLU A 171 17.96 -1.46 -16.16
N LEU A 172 19.19 -1.81 -16.53
CA LEU A 172 20.31 -2.10 -15.62
C LEU A 172 21.31 -0.96 -15.71
N LEU A 173 21.57 -0.31 -14.58
CA LEU A 173 22.37 0.91 -14.50
C LEU A 173 23.42 0.78 -13.42
N GLN A 174 24.54 1.49 -13.59
CA GLN A 174 25.51 1.64 -12.49
C GLN A 174 24.88 2.46 -11.37
N ARG A 175 25.18 2.11 -10.10
CA ARG A 175 24.70 2.82 -8.91
C ARG A 175 24.79 4.35 -9.04
N ARG A 176 25.90 4.87 -9.56
CA ARG A 176 26.11 6.32 -9.77
C ARG A 176 25.10 7.01 -10.70
N PHE A 177 24.48 6.28 -11.64
CA PHE A 177 23.50 6.82 -12.59
C PHE A 177 22.06 6.51 -12.20
N LEU A 178 21.85 5.63 -11.20
CA LEU A 178 20.52 5.19 -10.83
C LEU A 178 19.65 6.34 -10.30
N GLN A 179 20.20 7.22 -9.47
CA GLN A 179 19.44 8.32 -8.88
C GLN A 179 19.02 9.37 -9.94
N GLU A 180 19.89 9.70 -10.88
CA GLU A 180 19.56 10.57 -12.02
C GLU A 180 18.48 9.91 -12.91
N HIS A 181 18.63 8.62 -13.20
CA HIS A 181 17.63 7.86 -13.95
C HIS A 181 16.25 7.90 -13.27
N LEU A 182 16.18 7.58 -11.96
CA LEU A 182 14.91 7.55 -11.22
C LEU A 182 14.22 8.91 -11.17
N SER A 183 14.99 10.00 -11.11
CA SER A 183 14.46 11.36 -10.96
C SER A 183 14.07 12.03 -12.29
N SER A 184 14.80 11.76 -13.38
CA SER A 184 14.67 12.58 -14.60
C SER A 184 14.52 11.77 -15.90
N THR A 185 15.18 10.62 -16.00
CA THR A 185 15.28 9.91 -17.29
C THR A 185 14.29 8.76 -17.42
N CYS A 186 13.89 8.14 -16.30
CA CYS A 186 13.06 6.94 -16.32
C CYS A 186 11.67 7.26 -16.91
N PRO A 187 11.24 6.56 -17.98
CA PRO A 187 9.90 6.74 -18.56
C PRO A 187 8.77 6.29 -17.62
N HIS A 188 9.11 5.36 -16.71
CA HIS A 188 8.19 4.78 -15.73
C HIS A 188 8.24 5.49 -14.38
N ARG A 189 8.92 6.64 -14.28
CA ARG A 189 8.95 7.42 -13.04
C ARG A 189 7.55 7.90 -12.66
N ARG A 190 7.39 8.16 -11.37
CA ARG A 190 6.16 8.74 -10.82
C ARG A 190 6.34 10.23 -10.58
N GLU A 191 5.40 11.02 -11.05
CA GLU A 191 5.32 12.46 -10.77
C GLU A 191 3.95 12.79 -10.17
N SER A 192 3.90 13.87 -9.39
CA SER A 192 2.65 14.37 -8.81
C SER A 192 1.81 15.08 -9.88
N CYS A 193 0.52 14.78 -9.91
CA CYS A 193 -0.43 15.50 -10.74
C CYS A 193 -0.44 17.00 -10.37
N PRO A 194 -0.32 17.94 -11.34
CA PRO A 194 -0.30 19.38 -11.05
C PRO A 194 -1.56 19.92 -10.35
N HIS A 195 -2.68 19.20 -10.45
CA HIS A 195 -3.97 19.64 -9.91
C HIS A 195 -4.29 19.00 -8.55
N CYS A 196 -4.14 17.68 -8.41
CA CYS A 196 -4.51 16.97 -7.17
C CYS A 196 -3.31 16.53 -6.31
N GLN A 197 -2.08 16.75 -6.78
CA GLN A 197 -0.82 16.41 -6.11
C GLN A 197 -0.60 14.91 -5.83
N GLN A 198 -1.51 14.04 -6.28
CA GLN A 198 -1.36 12.59 -6.16
C GLN A 198 -0.32 12.05 -7.16
N PRO A 199 0.49 11.05 -6.77
CA PRO A 199 1.56 10.51 -7.62
C PRO A 199 1.00 9.52 -8.65
N PHE A 200 1.39 9.71 -9.92
CA PHE A 200 1.07 8.79 -11.01
C PHE A 200 2.30 8.54 -11.88
N GLN A 201 2.31 7.43 -12.61
CA GLN A 201 3.35 7.20 -13.61
C GLN A 201 3.26 8.28 -14.69
N LEU A 202 4.40 8.82 -15.11
CA LEU A 202 4.48 9.93 -16.07
C LEU A 202 3.59 9.70 -17.29
N SER A 203 3.65 8.50 -17.86
CA SER A 203 2.90 8.13 -19.07
C SER A 203 1.37 8.23 -18.93
N VAL A 204 0.82 8.15 -17.70
CA VAL A 204 -0.64 8.15 -17.45
C VAL A 204 -1.14 9.45 -16.81
N ILE A 205 -0.25 10.39 -16.47
CA ILE A 205 -0.64 11.65 -15.84
C ILE A 205 -1.59 12.44 -16.73
N GLN A 206 -1.32 12.50 -18.03
CA GLN A 206 -2.16 13.24 -18.97
C GLN A 206 -3.59 12.67 -19.03
N ASP A 207 -3.71 11.34 -19.13
CA ASP A 207 -5.00 10.65 -19.12
C ASP A 207 -5.75 10.87 -17.81
N HIS A 208 -5.04 10.84 -16.68
CA HIS A 208 -5.60 11.16 -15.38
C HIS A 208 -6.17 12.58 -15.33
N VAL A 209 -5.38 13.59 -15.71
CA VAL A 209 -5.80 15.00 -15.74
C VAL A 209 -7.06 15.17 -16.59
N GLN A 210 -7.06 14.58 -17.79
CA GLN A 210 -8.16 14.71 -18.74
C GLN A 210 -9.43 14.01 -18.29
N SER A 211 -9.35 12.81 -17.69
CA SER A 211 -10.54 11.95 -17.50
C SER A 211 -10.99 11.80 -16.05
N SER A 212 -10.09 11.81 -15.08
CA SER A 212 -10.38 11.33 -13.72
C SER A 212 -9.93 12.26 -12.59
N CYS A 213 -9.11 13.26 -12.87
CA CYS A 213 -8.59 14.15 -11.84
C CYS A 213 -9.71 14.98 -11.17
N PRO A 214 -9.90 14.87 -9.84
CA PRO A 214 -11.02 15.53 -9.15
C PRO A 214 -10.91 17.06 -9.13
N GLU A 215 -9.68 17.59 -9.11
CA GLU A 215 -9.38 19.02 -8.94
C GLU A 215 -9.34 19.81 -10.25
N VAL A 216 -9.42 19.13 -11.41
CA VAL A 216 -9.48 19.80 -12.71
C VAL A 216 -10.83 20.49 -12.86
N LYS A 217 -10.79 21.79 -13.20
CA LYS A 217 -11.98 22.57 -13.53
C LYS A 217 -12.44 22.20 -14.95
N VAL A 218 -13.67 21.73 -15.06
CA VAL A 218 -14.30 21.37 -16.34
C VAL A 218 -15.51 22.26 -16.57
N ILE A 219 -15.87 22.44 -17.84
CA ILE A 219 -17.09 23.16 -18.22
C ILE A 219 -18.29 22.33 -17.78
N CYS A 220 -19.30 22.99 -17.19
CA CYS A 220 -20.55 22.34 -16.82
C CYS A 220 -21.16 21.60 -18.02
N PRO A 221 -21.47 20.29 -17.90
CA PRO A 221 -22.02 19.49 -18.99
C PRO A 221 -23.42 19.95 -19.41
N ASP A 222 -24.18 20.59 -18.51
CA ASP A 222 -25.51 21.13 -18.79
C ASP A 222 -25.48 22.48 -19.55
N GLY A 223 -24.29 23.00 -19.87
CA GLY A 223 -24.13 24.18 -20.73
C GLY A 223 -24.28 25.53 -20.02
N CYS A 224 -24.22 25.58 -18.68
CA CYS A 224 -24.27 26.83 -17.92
C CYS A 224 -22.98 27.68 -18.02
N SER A 225 -22.00 27.23 -18.82
CA SER A 225 -20.70 27.88 -19.07
C SER A 225 -19.79 28.07 -17.84
N SER A 226 -20.18 27.57 -16.67
CA SER A 226 -19.37 27.65 -15.46
C SER A 226 -18.24 26.63 -15.49
N LEU A 227 -17.05 27.04 -15.04
CA LEU A 227 -15.91 26.15 -14.79
C LEU A 227 -15.98 25.64 -13.35
N VAL A 228 -16.24 24.34 -13.21
CA VAL A 228 -16.47 23.70 -11.92
C VAL A 228 -15.43 22.59 -11.72
N PRO A 229 -14.77 22.49 -10.56
CA PRO A 229 -13.94 21.33 -10.22
C PRO A 229 -14.73 20.03 -10.43
N ARG A 230 -14.12 19.03 -11.05
CA ARG A 230 -14.79 17.76 -11.41
C ARG A 230 -15.48 17.11 -10.20
N ASN A 231 -14.86 17.14 -9.01
CA ASN A 231 -15.45 16.63 -7.78
C ASN A 231 -16.67 17.41 -7.28
N LYS A 232 -16.81 18.68 -7.65
CA LYS A 232 -17.92 19.57 -7.26
C LYS A 232 -19.06 19.62 -8.29
N LEU A 233 -18.96 18.87 -9.39
CA LEU A 233 -20.01 18.86 -10.41
C LEU A 233 -21.37 18.41 -9.88
N THR A 234 -21.40 17.44 -8.97
CA THR A 234 -22.65 16.95 -8.37
C THR A 234 -23.34 18.06 -7.56
N GLU A 235 -22.61 18.73 -6.67
CA GLU A 235 -23.09 19.87 -5.88
C GLU A 235 -23.52 21.03 -6.78
N HIS A 236 -22.77 21.30 -7.84
CA HIS A 236 -23.16 22.29 -8.85
C HIS A 236 -24.47 21.92 -9.55
N GLY A 237 -24.69 20.65 -9.89
CA GLY A 237 -25.92 20.17 -10.52
C GLY A 237 -27.17 20.49 -9.69
N GLU A 238 -27.05 20.50 -8.36
CA GLU A 238 -28.11 20.88 -7.43
C GLU A 238 -28.46 22.36 -7.45
N SER A 239 -27.67 23.23 -8.06
CA SER A 239 -27.93 24.68 -8.18
C SER A 239 -27.87 25.20 -9.62
N CYS A 240 -27.45 24.37 -10.58
CA CYS A 240 -27.21 24.76 -11.97
C CYS A 240 -28.50 25.25 -12.66
N PRO A 241 -28.51 26.46 -13.25
CA PRO A 241 -29.70 27.06 -13.87
C PRO A 241 -30.16 26.34 -15.16
N GLU A 242 -29.25 25.61 -15.82
CA GLU A 242 -29.51 24.95 -17.11
C GLU A 242 -29.95 23.48 -16.98
N VAL A 243 -29.83 22.88 -15.80
CA VAL A 243 -30.32 21.51 -15.50
C VAL A 243 -31.84 21.46 -15.68
N HIS A 244 -32.35 20.37 -16.26
CA HIS A 244 -33.78 20.14 -16.36
C HIS A 244 -34.34 19.60 -15.04
N THR A 245 -35.31 20.32 -14.48
CA THR A 245 -35.97 19.96 -13.21
C THR A 245 -37.49 19.97 -13.38
N ASP A 246 -38.19 19.25 -12.51
CA ASP A 246 -39.62 19.39 -12.32
C ASP A 246 -39.94 20.60 -11.42
N CYS A 247 -41.16 21.14 -11.54
CA CYS A 247 -41.68 22.11 -10.58
C CYS A 247 -41.76 21.48 -9.17
N SER A 248 -41.41 22.25 -8.13
CA SER A 248 -41.46 21.82 -6.73
C SER A 248 -42.86 21.36 -6.30
N PHE A 249 -43.91 21.88 -6.94
CA PHE A 249 -45.30 21.51 -6.69
C PHE A 249 -45.80 20.30 -7.53
N LYS A 250 -44.91 19.56 -8.20
CA LYS A 250 -45.27 18.36 -8.96
C LYS A 250 -46.02 17.32 -8.12
N MET A 251 -45.63 17.17 -6.86
CA MET A 251 -46.30 16.29 -5.89
C MET A 251 -47.76 16.66 -5.63
N PHE A 252 -48.14 17.94 -5.84
CA PHE A 252 -49.52 18.43 -5.71
C PHE A 252 -50.27 18.48 -7.05
N GLY A 253 -49.64 18.03 -8.15
CA GLY A 253 -50.25 17.93 -9.47
C GLY A 253 -49.80 18.98 -10.49
N CYS A 254 -48.76 19.78 -10.20
CA CYS A 254 -48.18 20.65 -11.22
C CYS A 254 -47.42 19.83 -12.27
N SER A 255 -47.69 20.04 -13.56
CA SER A 255 -47.08 19.29 -14.68
C SER A 255 -45.88 19.97 -15.33
N VAL A 256 -45.51 21.17 -14.88
CA VAL A 256 -44.43 21.96 -15.47
C VAL A 256 -43.06 21.35 -15.15
N LYS A 257 -42.26 21.18 -16.19
CA LYS A 257 -40.85 20.76 -16.13
C LYS A 257 -40.05 21.48 -17.21
N GLY A 258 -38.76 21.69 -16.99
CA GLY A 258 -37.89 22.38 -17.93
C GLY A 258 -36.58 22.81 -17.29
N LYS A 259 -35.81 23.67 -17.96
CA LYS A 259 -34.59 24.26 -17.38
C LYS A 259 -34.91 24.94 -16.05
N ARG A 260 -34.11 24.70 -15.02
CA ARG A 260 -34.31 25.21 -13.65
C ARG A 260 -34.61 26.71 -13.62
N ARG A 261 -33.90 27.53 -14.41
CA ARG A 261 -34.17 28.97 -14.52
C ARG A 261 -35.61 29.27 -14.95
N LYS A 262 -36.15 28.53 -15.93
CA LYS A 262 -37.53 28.68 -16.41
C LYS A 262 -38.55 28.15 -15.40
N VAL A 263 -38.23 27.06 -14.71
CA VAL A 263 -39.08 26.49 -13.66
C VAL A 263 -39.19 27.46 -12.48
N LYS A 264 -38.09 28.07 -12.04
CA LYS A 264 -38.12 29.11 -10.99
C LYS A 264 -39.00 30.30 -11.38
N MET A 265 -38.87 30.79 -12.62
CA MET A 265 -39.75 31.85 -13.12
C MET A 265 -41.23 31.43 -13.13
N HIS A 266 -41.53 30.16 -13.43
CA HIS A 266 -42.89 29.62 -13.32
C HIS A 266 -43.38 29.54 -11.86
N GLU A 267 -42.54 29.07 -10.94
CA GLU A 267 -42.85 29.00 -9.50
C GLU A 267 -43.20 30.38 -8.93
N GLU A 268 -42.46 31.41 -9.33
CA GLU A 268 -42.73 32.81 -8.94
C GLU A 268 -44.02 33.35 -9.59
N ALA A 269 -44.28 33.02 -10.86
CA ALA A 269 -45.46 33.53 -11.59
C ALA A 269 -46.77 32.78 -11.25
N ALA A 270 -46.70 31.51 -10.84
CA ALA A 270 -47.85 30.63 -10.67
C ALA A 270 -48.20 30.35 -9.19
N VAL A 271 -47.71 31.15 -8.25
CA VAL A 271 -47.93 30.98 -6.80
C VAL A 271 -49.41 30.76 -6.45
N CYS A 272 -50.33 31.57 -7.00
CA CYS A 272 -51.77 31.40 -6.74
C CYS A 272 -52.29 30.03 -7.20
N HIS A 273 -51.86 29.55 -8.36
CA HIS A 273 -52.22 28.23 -8.86
C HIS A 273 -51.64 27.12 -7.98
N HIS A 274 -50.40 27.25 -7.54
CA HIS A 274 -49.74 26.28 -6.64
C HIS A 274 -50.43 26.20 -5.28
N VAL A 275 -50.81 27.35 -4.70
CA VAL A 275 -51.60 27.38 -3.45
C VAL A 275 -52.92 26.64 -3.61
N LEU A 276 -53.64 26.82 -4.73
CA LEU A 276 -54.88 26.09 -5.00
C LEU A 276 -54.67 24.57 -5.10
N LEU A 277 -53.58 24.11 -5.72
CA LEU A 277 -53.24 22.69 -5.77
C LEU A 277 -52.98 22.11 -4.38
N VAL A 278 -52.22 22.84 -3.54
CA VAL A 278 -51.96 22.44 -2.15
C VAL A 278 -53.26 22.38 -1.35
N LEU A 279 -54.14 23.39 -1.46
CA LEU A 279 -55.43 23.39 -0.76
C LEU A 279 -56.33 22.22 -1.18
N LYS A 280 -56.39 21.91 -2.48
CA LYS A 280 -57.14 20.75 -2.99
C LYS A 280 -56.59 19.43 -2.44
N SER A 281 -55.26 19.29 -2.42
CA SER A 281 -54.60 18.12 -1.83
C SER A 281 -54.87 18.00 -0.34
N ASN A 282 -54.81 19.10 0.41
CA ASN A 282 -55.09 19.12 1.84
C ASN A 282 -56.54 18.73 2.14
N ALA A 283 -57.52 19.29 1.41
CA ALA A 283 -58.93 18.91 1.57
C ALA A 283 -59.17 17.41 1.32
N HIS A 284 -58.47 16.82 0.34
CA HIS A 284 -58.54 15.39 0.09
C HIS A 284 -57.91 14.56 1.23
N LEU A 285 -56.77 15.00 1.77
CA LEU A 285 -56.14 14.36 2.93
C LEU A 285 -57.03 14.41 4.17
N GLU A 286 -57.68 15.55 4.46
CA GLU A 286 -58.64 15.68 5.55
C GLU A 286 -59.79 14.66 5.43
N GLN A 287 -60.33 14.48 4.22
CA GLN A 287 -61.37 13.47 3.95
C GLN A 287 -60.86 12.04 4.19
N GLN A 288 -59.63 11.72 3.74
CA GLN A 288 -59.04 10.42 3.98
C GLN A 288 -58.80 10.16 5.47
N VAL A 289 -58.32 11.15 6.22
CA VAL A 289 -58.10 11.03 7.67
C VAL A 289 -59.42 10.73 8.38
N VAL A 290 -60.49 11.46 8.07
CA VAL A 290 -61.83 11.19 8.63
C VAL A 290 -62.31 9.79 8.26
N PHE A 291 -62.07 9.35 7.03
CA PHE A 291 -62.43 8.00 6.58
C PHE A 291 -61.69 6.92 7.38
N VAL A 292 -60.37 7.02 7.50
CA VAL A 292 -59.53 6.06 8.25
C VAL A 292 -59.89 6.05 9.73
N GLN A 293 -60.18 7.21 10.33
CA GLN A 293 -60.65 7.30 11.73
C GLN A 293 -61.97 6.55 11.92
N LYS A 294 -62.93 6.71 11.00
CA LYS A 294 -64.20 5.96 11.03
C LYS A 294 -63.97 4.45 10.90
N GLU A 295 -63.11 4.01 9.98
CA GLU A 295 -62.77 2.59 9.84
C GLU A 295 -62.11 2.02 11.10
N ALA A 296 -61.19 2.77 11.71
CA ALA A 296 -60.51 2.37 12.95
C ALA A 296 -61.50 2.20 14.11
N LEU A 297 -62.46 3.13 14.26
CA LEU A 297 -63.52 3.03 15.26
C LEU A 297 -64.39 1.77 15.04
N LEU A 298 -64.78 1.49 13.79
CA LEU A 298 -65.53 0.28 13.45
C LEU A 298 -64.73 -0.99 13.76
N ARG A 299 -63.43 -1.02 13.47
CA ARG A 299 -62.55 -2.15 13.82
C ARG A 299 -62.43 -2.32 15.34
N GLN A 300 -62.30 -1.24 16.10
CA GLN A 300 -62.25 -1.28 17.57
C GLN A 300 -63.55 -1.83 18.16
N GLN A 301 -64.71 -1.43 17.61
CA GLN A 301 -66.01 -1.98 18.01
C GLN A 301 -66.15 -3.47 17.67
N ARG A 302 -65.68 -3.90 16.47
CA ARG A 302 -65.65 -5.33 16.10
C ARG A 302 -64.77 -6.14 17.06
N PHE A 303 -63.58 -5.65 17.41
CA PHE A 303 -62.70 -6.30 18.39
C PHE A 303 -63.33 -6.39 19.78
N ARG A 304 -64.03 -5.33 20.23
CA ARG A 304 -64.81 -5.38 21.49
C ARG A 304 -65.92 -6.42 21.43
N ARG A 305 -66.65 -6.53 20.31
CA ARG A 305 -67.73 -7.51 20.13
C ARG A 305 -67.21 -8.95 20.08
N THR A 306 -66.13 -9.23 19.36
CA THR A 306 -65.51 -10.55 19.37
C THR A 306 -64.97 -10.88 20.77
N ARG A 307 -64.34 -9.93 21.47
CA ARG A 307 -63.91 -10.14 22.87
C ARG A 307 -65.08 -10.48 23.80
N CYS A 308 -66.23 -9.82 23.68
CA CYS A 308 -67.44 -10.20 24.42
C CYS A 308 -67.94 -11.60 24.05
N SER A 309 -67.91 -11.98 22.77
CA SER A 309 -68.31 -13.31 22.30
C SER A 309 -67.40 -14.44 22.82
N TRP A 310 -66.09 -14.20 22.96
CA TRP A 310 -65.15 -15.15 23.57
C TRP A 310 -65.37 -15.30 25.08
N VAL A 311 -65.76 -14.23 25.77
CA VAL A 311 -66.07 -14.25 27.21
C VAL A 311 -67.41 -14.96 27.48
N THR A 312 -68.43 -14.77 26.63
CA THR A 312 -69.72 -15.49 26.77
C THR A 312 -69.68 -16.94 26.32
N CYS A 313 -68.81 -17.33 25.40
CA CYS A 313 -68.62 -18.75 25.05
C CYS A 313 -68.01 -19.55 26.21
N ARG A 314 -67.17 -18.91 27.04
CA ARG A 314 -66.60 -19.51 28.27
C ARG A 314 -67.62 -19.79 29.37
N SER A 315 -68.82 -19.19 29.31
CA SER A 315 -69.87 -19.38 30.32
C SER A 315 -70.95 -20.41 29.95
N SER A 316 -70.93 -20.97 28.73
CA SER A 316 -71.95 -21.95 28.29
C SER A 316 -71.43 -23.39 28.10
N TRP A 317 -70.14 -23.65 28.35
CA TRP A 317 -69.61 -25.00 28.47
C TRP A 317 -68.89 -25.14 29.81
N GLY A 318 -69.60 -25.71 30.79
CA GLY A 318 -69.05 -26.09 32.07
C GLY A 318 -68.09 -27.27 31.94
N LEU A 319 -66.93 -27.14 32.59
CA LEU A 319 -66.04 -28.19 33.09
C LEU A 319 -65.31 -29.07 32.06
N CYS A 320 -64.09 -28.68 31.68
CA CYS A 320 -62.84 -29.35 32.11
C CYS A 320 -61.63 -28.74 31.38
N CYS A 321 -60.78 -27.99 32.07
CA CYS A 321 -59.33 -28.23 32.01
C CYS A 321 -58.60 -27.33 33.01
N SER A 322 -57.88 -28.02 33.88
CA SER A 322 -56.99 -27.52 34.91
C SER A 322 -55.88 -26.65 34.33
N ARG A 323 -55.49 -25.68 35.15
CA ARG A 323 -54.32 -24.81 35.08
C ARG A 323 -53.01 -25.53 34.72
N THR A 324 -52.33 -25.07 33.68
CA THR A 324 -50.87 -25.02 33.43
C THR A 324 -50.69 -24.19 32.14
N GLU A 325 -49.74 -23.30 31.90
CA GLU A 325 -48.52 -22.85 32.55
C GLU A 325 -48.19 -21.47 31.94
N VAL A 326 -47.56 -20.61 32.72
CA VAL A 326 -46.80 -19.47 32.20
C VAL A 326 -45.60 -20.05 31.47
N THR A 327 -45.40 -19.76 30.18
CA THR A 327 -44.05 -19.58 29.63
C THR A 327 -44.03 -18.85 28.29
N ASN A 328 -43.17 -17.83 28.29
CA ASN A 328 -42.27 -17.39 27.24
C ASN A 328 -42.76 -16.87 25.87
N TRP A 329 -42.36 -15.62 25.69
CA TRP A 329 -41.97 -14.91 24.48
C TRP A 329 -41.45 -15.80 23.35
N SER A 330 -41.83 -15.45 22.12
CA SER A 330 -41.01 -15.68 20.93
C SER A 330 -41.33 -14.61 19.88
N TYR A 331 -40.34 -13.75 19.61
CA TYR A 331 -40.25 -12.96 18.38
C TYR A 331 -40.20 -13.89 17.15
N PRO A 332 -40.70 -13.46 15.98
CA PRO A 332 -40.20 -13.97 14.71
C PRO A 332 -39.32 -12.91 14.03
N LEU A 333 -38.01 -13.13 14.07
CA LEU A 333 -37.10 -12.73 13.00
C LEU A 333 -37.30 -13.72 11.85
N LEU A 334 -37.89 -13.27 10.75
CA LEU A 334 -37.81 -13.94 9.45
C LEU A 334 -36.66 -13.29 8.66
N ARG A 335 -35.60 -14.06 8.39
CA ARG A 335 -34.66 -13.76 7.30
C ARG A 335 -34.70 -14.92 6.29
N GLY A 336 -34.96 -14.55 5.03
CA GLY A 336 -34.29 -15.09 3.85
C GLY A 336 -34.74 -16.45 3.30
N LEU A 337 -35.51 -16.39 2.22
CA LEU A 337 -35.12 -16.96 0.91
C LEU A 337 -35.53 -15.96 -0.17
#